data_AF-A0A969EG14-F1
#
_entry.id   AF-A0A969EG14-F1
#
_cell.length_a   1.000
_cell.length_b   1.000
_cell.length_c   1.000
_cell.angle_alpha   90.00
_cell.angle_beta   90.00
_cell.angle_gamma   90.00
#
_symmetry.space_group_name_H-M   'P 1'
#
loop_
_entity.id
_entity.type
_entity.pdbx_description
1 polymer ?
#
loop_
_entity_poly.entity_id
_entity_poly.type
_entity_poly.pdbx_seq_one_letter_code
_entity_poly.pdbx_strand_id
1 'polypeptide(L)'
;MYGAETYDAVIITALAAAIAGTDDPSAIAAEINGVTKEGEKCISFEECIALVDAGTDIDYDGIGGPYEFVDAGEPSAASYQIGTYDGGETFNPELDEYVFAS
;
A
#
# COMPACT_ATOMS: atom_id res chain seq x y z
N MET A 1 4.96 0.97 15.41
CA MET A 1 3.67 0.90 14.69
C MET A 1 4.04 0.65 13.24
N TYR A 2 3.69 -0.52 12.71
CA TYR A 2 3.92 -0.96 11.32
C TYR A 2 2.85 -1.99 10.91
N GLY A 3 1.74 -2.04 11.64
CA GLY A 3 0.77 -3.14 11.55
C GLY A 3 -0.02 -3.07 10.25
N ALA A 4 -0.43 -1.87 9.85
CA ALA A 4 -1.11 -1.62 8.60
C ALA A 4 -0.19 -1.94 7.42
N GLU A 5 1.04 -1.44 7.46
CA GLU A 5 2.04 -1.61 6.41
C GLU A 5 2.47 -3.07 6.26
N THR A 6 2.61 -3.80 7.37
CA THR A 6 2.92 -5.24 7.32
C THR A 6 1.74 -6.04 6.78
N TYR A 7 0.51 -5.69 7.16
CA TYR A 7 -0.68 -6.34 6.65
C TYR A 7 -0.81 -6.12 5.14
N ASP A 8 -0.72 -4.87 4.69
CA ASP A 8 -0.85 -4.52 3.28
C ASP A 8 0.28 -5.13 2.44
N ALA A 9 1.52 -5.19 2.94
CA ALA A 9 2.61 -5.87 2.23
C ALA A 9 2.30 -7.35 1.95
N VAL A 10 1.65 -8.03 2.89
CA VAL A 10 1.20 -9.42 2.70
C VAL A 10 0.07 -9.49 1.69
N ILE A 11 -0.90 -8.56 1.74
CA ILE A 11 -2.00 -8.50 0.78
C ILE A 11 -1.50 -8.22 -0.64
N ILE A 12 -0.62 -7.23 -0.81
CA ILE A 12 0.00 -6.86 -2.09
C ILE A 12 0.72 -8.07 -2.69
N THR A 13 1.53 -8.76 -1.88
CA THR A 13 2.26 -9.96 -2.34
C THR A 13 1.32 -11.08 -2.77
N ALA A 14 0.22 -11.29 -2.03
CA ALA A 14 -0.77 -12.32 -2.35
C ALA A 14 -1.55 -12.00 -3.64
N LEU A 15 -1.94 -10.73 -3.84
CA LEU A 15 -2.62 -10.28 -5.06
C LEU A 15 -1.70 -10.34 -6.28
N ALA A 16 -0.43 -9.93 -6.14
CA ALA A 16 0.58 -10.08 -7.20
C ALA A 16 0.74 -11.54 -7.64
N ALA A 17 0.74 -12.48 -6.69
CA ALA A 17 0.78 -13.90 -7.01
C ALA A 17 -0.49 -14.41 -7.70
N ALA A 18 -1.66 -13.90 -7.32
CA ALA A 18 -2.92 -14.21 -7.99
C ALA A 18 -2.94 -13.71 -9.43
N ILE A 19 -2.49 -12.47 -9.68
CA ILE A 19 -2.38 -11.87 -11.02
C ILE A 19 -1.38 -12.64 -11.88
N ALA A 20 -0.20 -12.96 -11.34
CA ALA A 20 0.82 -13.74 -12.05
C ALA A 20 0.38 -15.19 -12.35
N GLY A 21 -0.56 -15.72 -11.56
CA GLY A 21 -1.08 -17.08 -11.71
C GLY A 21 -0.03 -18.17 -11.46
N THR A 22 1.01 -17.87 -10.67
CA THR A 22 2.17 -18.74 -10.43
C THR A 22 2.82 -18.46 -9.08
N ASP A 23 3.59 -19.41 -8.57
CA ASP A 23 4.45 -19.27 -7.39
C ASP A 23 5.91 -18.93 -7.75
N ASP A 24 6.21 -18.69 -9.03
CA ASP A 24 7.52 -18.22 -9.46
C ASP A 24 7.80 -16.80 -8.93
N PRO A 25 8.87 -16.59 -8.15
CA PRO A 25 9.12 -15.31 -7.50
C PRO A 25 9.45 -14.19 -8.48
N SER A 26 9.99 -14.50 -9.66
CA SER A 26 10.32 -13.48 -10.66
C SER A 26 9.08 -12.97 -11.39
N ALA A 27 8.11 -13.86 -11.64
CA ALA A 27 6.80 -13.50 -12.17
C ALA A 27 5.99 -12.67 -11.15
N ILE A 28 5.97 -13.09 -9.87
CA ILE A 28 5.29 -12.33 -8.80
C ILE A 28 5.88 -10.92 -8.68
N ALA A 29 7.21 -10.80 -8.65
CA ALA A 29 7.89 -9.51 -8.52
C ALA A 29 7.56 -8.53 -9.66
N ALA A 30 7.26 -9.03 -10.86
CA ALA A 30 6.88 -8.20 -12.00
C ALA A 30 5.50 -7.53 -11.82
N GLU A 31 4.61 -8.15 -11.05
CA GLU A 31 3.25 -7.64 -10.82
C GLU A 31 3.15 -6.68 -9.62
N ILE A 32 4.10 -6.73 -8.67
CA ILE A 32 4.01 -6.01 -7.38
C ILE A 32 3.66 -4.52 -7.54
N ASN A 33 4.30 -3.82 -8.49
CA ASN A 33 4.06 -2.39 -8.67
C ASN A 33 2.67 -2.10 -9.26
N GLY A 34 2.12 -3.01 -10.06
CA GLY A 34 0.81 -2.85 -10.68
C GLY A 34 -0.35 -3.06 -9.70
N VAL A 35 -0.12 -3.77 -8.58
CA VAL A 35 -1.17 -4.04 -7.59
C VAL A 35 -1.73 -2.78 -6.92
N THR A 36 -0.95 -1.70 -6.86
CA THR A 36 -1.28 -0.49 -6.08
C THR A 36 -1.39 0.76 -6.95
N LYS A 37 -1.61 0.60 -8.25
CA LYS A 37 -1.71 1.75 -9.16
C LYS A 37 -2.50 1.37 -10.38
N GLU A 38 -3.26 2.33 -10.90
CA GLU A 38 -4.07 2.16 -12.10
C GLU A 38 -5.13 1.06 -11.91
N GLY A 39 -6.23 1.09 -12.69
CA GLY A 39 -7.30 0.10 -12.53
C GLY A 39 -8.36 0.47 -11.48
N GLU A 40 -9.12 -0.55 -11.05
CA GLU A 40 -10.29 -0.38 -10.19
C GLU A 40 -9.91 -0.47 -8.71
N LYS A 41 -10.25 0.58 -7.94
CA LYS A 41 -9.96 0.63 -6.50
C LYS A 41 -10.66 -0.46 -5.72
N CYS A 42 -9.90 -1.12 -4.86
CA CYS A 42 -10.39 -2.10 -3.89
C CYS A 42 -9.60 -1.98 -2.59
N ILE A 43 -10.23 -2.26 -1.44
CA ILE A 43 -9.64 -1.96 -0.12
C ILE A 43 -9.39 -3.20 0.76
N SER A 44 -9.76 -4.38 0.27
CA SER A 44 -9.61 -5.65 0.99
C SER A 44 -9.24 -6.78 0.05
N PHE A 45 -8.58 -7.82 0.57
CA PHE A 45 -8.24 -9.00 -0.23
C PHE A 45 -9.46 -9.63 -0.89
N GLU A 46 -10.59 -9.75 -0.18
CA GLU A 46 -11.82 -10.35 -0.70
C GLU A 46 -12.37 -9.58 -1.92
N GLU A 47 -12.35 -8.25 -1.85
CA GLU A 47 -12.78 -7.39 -2.94
C GLU A 47 -11.83 -7.45 -4.13
N CYS A 48 -10.53 -7.32 -3.87
CA CYS A 48 -9.51 -7.30 -4.92
C CYS A 48 -9.40 -8.64 -5.64
N ILE A 49 -9.44 -9.78 -4.92
CA ILE A 49 -9.33 -11.09 -5.56
C ILE A 49 -10.53 -11.38 -6.46
N ALA A 50 -11.73 -10.89 -6.12
CA ALA A 50 -12.90 -11.03 -6.96
C ALA A 50 -12.75 -10.25 -8.28
N LEU A 51 -12.10 -9.08 -8.26
CA LEU A 51 -11.78 -8.30 -9.46
C LEU A 51 -10.69 -8.98 -10.30
N VAL A 52 -9.63 -9.47 -9.67
CA VAL A 52 -8.55 -10.22 -10.33
C VAL A 52 -9.10 -11.48 -11.02
N ASP A 53 -9.95 -12.25 -10.34
CA ASP A 53 -10.61 -13.45 -10.88
C ASP A 53 -11.55 -13.11 -12.06
N ALA A 54 -12.10 -11.89 -12.09
CA ALA A 54 -12.89 -11.38 -13.21
C ALA A 54 -12.04 -10.85 -14.38
N GLY A 55 -10.70 -10.81 -14.23
CA GLY A 55 -9.76 -10.27 -15.21
C GLY A 55 -9.70 -8.74 -15.22
N THR A 56 -10.13 -8.09 -14.14
CA THR A 56 -10.05 -6.65 -13.96
C THR A 56 -8.70 -6.27 -13.35
N ASP A 57 -8.11 -5.21 -13.88
CA ASP A 57 -6.93 -4.54 -13.31
C ASP A 57 -7.31 -3.81 -12.02
N ILE A 58 -6.48 -3.92 -10.97
CA ILE A 58 -6.83 -3.46 -9.61
C ILE A 58 -5.88 -2.39 -9.09
N ASP A 59 -6.43 -1.51 -8.26
CA ASP A 59 -5.70 -0.51 -7.48
C ASP A 59 -5.96 -0.76 -5.97
N TYR A 60 -5.12 -1.56 -5.33
CA TYR A 60 -5.26 -1.88 -3.91
C TYR A 60 -4.87 -0.69 -3.02
N ASP A 61 -5.86 -0.13 -2.33
CA ASP A 61 -5.74 1.01 -1.41
C ASP A 61 -6.08 0.54 0.01
N GLY A 62 -5.09 -0.04 0.67
CA GLY A 62 -5.22 -0.76 1.94
C GLY A 62 -5.26 0.14 3.18
N ILE A 63 -5.00 -0.45 4.35
CA ILE A 63 -5.10 0.26 5.64
C ILE A 63 -4.03 1.35 5.77
N GLY A 64 -2.84 1.09 5.23
CA GLY A 64 -1.70 2.01 5.20
C GLY A 64 -1.75 3.02 4.07
N GLY A 65 -2.72 2.90 3.15
CA GLY A 65 -3.02 3.85 2.08
C GLY A 65 -2.71 3.33 0.68
N PRO A 66 -2.72 4.23 -0.32
CA PRO A 66 -2.73 3.82 -1.72
C PRO A 66 -1.37 3.35 -2.22
N TYR A 67 -0.28 3.64 -1.49
CA TYR A 67 1.13 3.33 -1.79
C TYR A 67 1.66 3.86 -3.14
N GLU A 68 0.97 3.63 -4.26
CA GLU A 68 1.28 4.14 -5.59
C GLU A 68 2.74 3.79 -5.96
N PHE A 69 3.08 2.50 -5.98
CA PHE A 69 4.44 2.04 -6.23
C PHE A 69 4.97 2.51 -7.59
N VAL A 70 6.14 3.13 -7.57
CA VAL A 70 6.84 3.55 -8.80
C VAL A 70 7.64 2.39 -9.39
N ASP A 71 8.24 2.58 -10.57
CA ASP A 71 9.02 1.54 -11.25
C ASP A 71 10.18 0.98 -10.40
N ALA A 72 10.72 1.78 -9.48
CA ALA A 72 11.75 1.34 -8.53
C ALA A 72 11.21 0.45 -7.39
N GLY A 73 9.88 0.38 -7.21
CA GLY A 73 9.18 -0.44 -6.21
C GLY A 73 8.95 0.23 -4.85
N GLU A 74 9.28 1.51 -4.72
CA GLU A 74 9.00 2.31 -3.53
C GLU A 74 7.64 3.02 -3.63
N PRO A 75 6.91 3.22 -2.52
CA PRO A 75 5.67 3.98 -2.52
C PRO A 75 5.92 5.45 -2.86
N SER A 76 5.13 5.99 -3.80
CA SER A 76 5.08 7.43 -4.06
C SER A 76 4.05 8.17 -3.21
N ALA A 77 3.05 7.45 -2.68
CA ALA A 77 2.03 8.00 -1.81
C ALA A 77 2.12 7.42 -0.40
N ALA A 78 2.15 8.29 0.61
CA ALA A 78 2.18 7.87 2.01
C ALA A 78 1.65 8.98 2.94
N SER A 79 1.11 8.56 4.08
CA SER A 79 0.84 9.47 5.19
C SER A 79 2.06 9.56 6.12
N TYR A 80 2.35 10.74 6.64
CA TYR A 80 3.37 10.96 7.66
C TYR A 80 2.88 11.90 8.75
N GLN A 81 3.39 11.69 9.96
CA GLN A 81 3.11 12.50 11.13
C GLN A 81 4.22 13.54 11.32
N ILE A 82 3.86 14.81 11.39
CA ILE A 82 4.74 15.90 11.78
C ILE A 82 4.63 16.07 13.29
N GLY A 83 5.72 15.72 13.98
CA GLY A 83 5.85 15.85 15.42
C GLY A 83 6.44 17.18 15.85
N THR A 84 5.80 17.89 16.79
CA THR A 84 6.25 19.22 17.24
C THR A 84 6.81 19.20 18.67
N TYR A 85 7.92 19.93 18.87
CA TYR A 85 8.45 20.29 20.19
C TYR A 85 8.24 21.79 20.42
N ASP A 86 7.55 22.19 21.48
CA ASP A 86 7.18 23.58 21.78
C ASP A 86 8.12 24.28 22.78
N GLY A 87 9.38 23.83 22.83
CA GLY A 87 10.39 24.36 23.75
C GLY A 87 10.52 23.58 25.07
N GLY A 88 9.69 22.56 25.29
CA GLY A 88 9.92 21.53 26.32
C GLY A 88 10.84 20.39 25.86
N GLU A 89 11.29 19.56 26.81
CA GLU A 89 12.09 18.35 26.53
C GLU A 89 11.24 17.16 26.04
N THR A 90 9.93 17.34 25.91
CA THR A 90 8.99 16.30 25.54
C THR A 90 8.22 16.66 24.28
N PHE A 91 7.91 15.63 23.51
CA PHE A 91 6.99 15.66 22.38
C PHE A 91 5.61 16.20 22.81
N ASN A 92 5.04 17.13 22.04
CA ASN A 92 3.69 17.65 22.28
C ASN A 92 2.69 17.03 21.28
N PRO A 93 1.95 15.97 21.66
CA PRO A 93 1.03 15.27 20.77
C PRO A 93 -0.20 16.11 20.37
N GLU A 94 -0.49 17.21 21.07
CA GLU A 94 -1.61 18.10 20.74
C GLU A 94 -1.30 18.98 19.51
N LEU A 95 -0.03 19.01 19.08
CA LEU A 95 0.45 19.78 17.95
C LEU A 95 0.82 18.90 16.75
N ASP A 96 0.45 17.61 16.79
CA ASP A 96 0.77 16.68 15.71
C ASP A 96 -0.13 16.92 14.50
N GLU A 97 0.48 16.91 13.32
CA GLU A 97 -0.22 17.02 12.04
C GLU A 97 -0.01 15.75 11.21
N TYR A 98 -1.09 15.17 10.72
CA TYR A 98 -1.04 14.08 9.74
C TYR A 98 -1.15 14.68 8.34
N VAL A 99 -0.13 14.44 7.53
CA VAL A 99 -0.05 14.96 6.15
C VAL A 99 0.05 13.80 5.17
N PHE A 100 -0.59 13.96 4.02
CA PHE A 100 -0.52 13.04 2.92
C PHE A 100 0.45 13.58 1.86
N ALA A 101 1.47 12.80 1.49
CA ALA A 101 2.29 13.04 0.30
C ALA A 101 1.84 12.11 -0.82
N SER A 102 1.82 12.65 -2.04
CA SER A 102 1.59 11.98 -3.32
C SER A 102 2.34 12.71 -4.41
#